data_AF-A0A919ES27-F1
#
_entry.id   AF-A0A919ES27-F1
#
_cell.length_a   1.000
_cell.length_b   1.000
_cell.length_c   1.000
_cell.angle_alpha   90.00
_cell.angle_beta   90.00
_cell.angle_gamma   90.00
#
_symmetry.space_group_name_H-M   'P 1'
#
loop_
_entity.id
_entity.type
_entity.pdbx_description
1 polymer ?
#
loop_
_entity_poly.entity_id
_entity_poly.type
_entity_poly.pdbx_seq_one_letter_code
_entity_poly.pdbx_strand_id
1 'polypeptide(L)'
;MIISPATDNTPTQHTDSAGGRNGRGRGFVRQALDAGIHPATRRPLATGQHCGGCAHLQVKELADASQRLKCALVIGTGRRNGGPDLHEETPACAAFKAAPLERTNDGTQETS
;
A
#
# COMPACT_ATOMS: atom_id res chain seq x y z
N MET A 1 -19.00 -14.83 57.20
CA MET A 1 -17.84 -14.31 56.43
C MET A 1 -17.94 -14.88 55.04
N ILE A 2 -18.27 -14.05 54.06
CA ILE A 2 -18.57 -14.45 52.68
C ILE A 2 -17.32 -14.15 51.87
N ILE A 3 -16.70 -15.18 51.29
CA ILE A 3 -15.46 -15.05 50.52
C ILE A 3 -15.87 -14.79 49.07
N SER A 4 -15.61 -13.59 48.57
CA SER A 4 -15.77 -13.22 47.17
C SER A 4 -14.79 -14.02 46.30
N PRO A 5 -15.20 -14.56 45.13
CA PRO A 5 -14.26 -15.13 44.19
C PRO A 5 -13.52 -13.99 43.44
N ALA A 6 -12.19 -14.09 43.42
CA ALA A 6 -11.33 -13.26 42.61
C ALA A 6 -11.61 -13.49 41.12
N THR A 7 -11.80 -12.42 40.37
CA THR A 7 -11.82 -12.45 38.91
C THR A 7 -10.42 -12.76 38.40
N ASP A 8 -10.29 -13.94 37.81
CA ASP A 8 -9.16 -14.35 36.97
C ASP A 8 -9.10 -13.41 35.76
N ASN A 9 -8.28 -12.36 35.87
CA ASN A 9 -7.85 -11.57 34.73
C ASN A 9 -6.56 -12.21 34.24
N THR A 10 -6.67 -13.31 33.50
CA THR A 10 -5.57 -13.79 32.67
C THR A 10 -5.40 -12.82 31.50
N PRO A 11 -4.32 -12.02 31.42
CA PRO A 11 -3.99 -11.37 30.16
C PRO A 11 -3.61 -12.47 29.18
N THR A 12 -4.43 -12.67 28.15
CA THR A 12 -4.04 -13.40 26.94
C THR A 12 -2.82 -12.71 26.37
N GLN A 13 -1.64 -13.23 26.71
CA GLN A 13 -0.36 -12.80 26.18
C GLN A 13 -0.43 -13.01 24.67
N HIS A 14 -0.50 -11.90 23.93
CA HIS A 14 -0.22 -11.89 22.51
C HIS A 14 1.14 -12.56 22.34
N THR A 15 1.14 -13.71 21.68
CA THR A 15 2.33 -14.52 21.48
C THR A 15 3.33 -13.73 20.65
N ASP A 16 4.33 -13.20 21.34
CA ASP A 16 5.64 -12.87 20.79
C ASP A 16 6.20 -14.11 20.11
N SER A 17 5.89 -14.26 18.82
CA SER A 17 6.52 -15.26 17.97
C SER A 17 7.89 -14.77 17.56
N ALA A 18 8.85 -14.93 18.46
CA ALA A 18 10.27 -14.92 18.17
C ALA A 18 10.59 -16.07 17.19
N GLY A 19 10.86 -15.74 15.92
CA GLY A 19 11.18 -16.75 14.91
C GLY A 19 11.72 -16.19 13.61
N GLY A 20 13.02 -15.82 13.58
CA GLY A 20 13.75 -15.74 12.31
C GLY A 20 14.84 -14.67 12.26
N ARG A 21 16.02 -14.97 12.83
CA ARG A 21 17.29 -14.25 12.58
C ARG A 21 17.84 -14.50 11.16
N ASN A 22 16.96 -14.49 10.15
CA ASN A 22 17.24 -14.63 8.71
C ASN A 22 16.44 -13.56 7.92
N GLY A 23 16.35 -12.33 8.43
CA GLY A 23 15.50 -11.26 7.89
C GLY A 23 15.98 -10.56 6.60
N ARG A 24 16.98 -11.08 5.87
CA ARG A 24 17.50 -10.44 4.64
C ARG A 24 16.72 -10.84 3.39
N GLY A 25 15.40 -10.67 3.38
CA GLY A 25 14.63 -11.01 2.17
C GLY A 25 13.14 -10.71 2.19
N ARG A 26 12.54 -10.44 3.35
CA ARG A 26 11.11 -10.11 3.44
C ARG A 26 10.91 -8.60 3.33
N GLY A 27 10.79 -8.14 2.09
CA GLY A 27 9.97 -6.99 1.73
C GLY A 27 10.59 -5.61 1.95
N PHE A 28 11.48 -5.19 1.04
CA PHE A 28 11.86 -3.77 0.89
C PHE A 28 10.62 -2.85 0.87
N VAL A 29 9.53 -3.32 0.25
CA VAL A 29 8.23 -2.64 0.24
C VAL A 29 7.67 -2.50 1.66
N ARG A 30 7.56 -3.61 2.40
CA ARG A 30 7.02 -3.63 3.76
C ARG A 30 7.84 -2.74 4.71
N GLN A 31 9.16 -2.83 4.64
CA GLN A 31 10.06 -2.00 5.45
C GLN A 31 9.91 -0.50 5.13
N ALA A 32 9.75 -0.13 3.85
CA ALA A 32 9.50 1.26 3.49
C ALA A 32 8.16 1.73 4.06
N LEU A 33 7.11 0.93 3.92
CA LEU A 33 5.78 1.24 4.43
C LEU A 33 5.75 1.37 5.96
N ASP A 34 6.38 0.44 6.69
CA ASP A 34 6.51 0.49 8.15
C ASP A 34 7.29 1.73 8.62
N ALA A 35 8.24 2.21 7.81
CA ALA A 35 8.98 3.45 8.06
C ALA A 35 8.18 4.73 7.69
N GLY A 36 6.94 4.61 7.22
CA GLY A 36 6.16 5.75 6.75
C GLY A 36 6.67 6.33 5.42
N ILE A 37 7.36 5.52 4.61
CA ILE A 37 7.99 5.91 3.36
C ILE A 37 7.39 5.14 2.18
N HIS A 38 7.08 5.85 1.10
CA HIS A 38 6.59 5.25 -0.13
C HIS A 38 7.68 4.40 -0.81
N PRO A 39 7.40 3.13 -1.11
CA PRO A 39 8.42 2.18 -1.57
C PRO A 39 9.00 2.54 -2.95
N ALA A 40 8.19 3.16 -3.84
CA ALA A 40 8.68 3.65 -5.14
C ALA A 40 9.45 4.98 -5.05
N THR A 41 8.80 6.04 -4.55
CA THR A 41 9.35 7.41 -4.61
C THR A 41 10.28 7.77 -3.45
N ARG A 42 10.36 6.94 -2.41
CA ARG A 42 11.10 7.20 -1.16
C ARG A 42 10.65 8.48 -0.43
N ARG A 43 9.45 8.98 -0.73
CA ARG A 43 8.82 10.14 -0.09
C ARG A 43 7.97 9.70 1.11
N PRO A 44 7.70 10.59 2.09
CA PRO A 44 6.79 10.26 3.19
C PRO A 44 5.39 9.89 2.69
N LEU A 45 4.69 9.01 3.42
CA LEU A 45 3.33 8.61 3.12
C LEU A 45 2.33 9.75 3.43
N ALA A 46 1.31 9.88 2.59
CA ALA A 46 0.17 10.75 2.83
C ALA A 46 -0.85 10.03 3.73
N THR A 47 -1.45 10.75 4.66
CA THR A 47 -2.41 10.18 5.62
C THR A 47 -3.71 9.82 4.92
N GLY A 48 -4.15 8.56 5.05
CA GLY A 48 -5.47 8.10 4.63
C GLY A 48 -5.71 8.06 3.12
N GLN A 49 -4.66 8.10 2.29
CA GLN A 49 -4.78 8.01 0.83
C GLN A 49 -4.06 6.78 0.29
N HIS A 50 -4.58 6.19 -0.79
CA HIS A 50 -4.00 5.02 -1.44
C HIS A 50 -3.48 5.36 -2.84
N CYS A 51 -2.31 4.81 -3.19
CA CYS A 51 -1.66 4.99 -4.47
C CYS A 51 -2.48 4.41 -5.63
N GLY A 52 -3.38 3.44 -5.35
CA GLY A 52 -4.36 2.92 -6.29
C GLY A 52 -5.18 4.00 -7.02
N GLY A 53 -5.53 5.08 -6.31
CA GLY A 53 -6.29 6.21 -6.87
C GLY A 53 -5.42 7.36 -7.36
N CYS A 54 -4.10 7.16 -7.50
CA CYS A 54 -3.18 8.23 -7.86
C CYS A 54 -3.06 8.39 -9.38
N ALA A 55 -3.07 9.63 -9.88
CA ALA A 55 -2.80 10.00 -11.28
C ALA A 55 -1.42 9.55 -11.76
N HIS A 56 -0.52 9.23 -10.83
CA HIS A 56 0.83 8.75 -11.12
C HIS A 56 0.94 7.22 -11.06
N LEU A 57 -0.15 6.48 -10.84
CA LEU A 57 -0.14 5.03 -10.95
C LEU A 57 -0.12 4.64 -12.43
N GLN A 58 0.81 3.77 -12.80
CA GLN A 58 0.93 3.22 -14.15
C GLN A 58 0.91 1.71 -14.10
N VAL A 59 0.18 1.10 -15.03
CA VAL A 59 0.22 -0.33 -15.28
C VAL A 59 1.37 -0.61 -16.23
N LYS A 60 2.29 -1.47 -15.81
CA LYS A 60 3.36 -1.98 -16.68
C LYS A 60 3.05 -3.42 -17.04
N GLU A 61 2.92 -3.68 -18.34
CA GLU A 61 2.83 -5.03 -18.88
C GLU A 61 4.23 -5.65 -18.95
N LEU A 62 4.35 -6.90 -18.47
CA LEU A 62 5.58 -7.68 -18.51
C LEU A 62 5.58 -8.60 -19.74
N ALA A 63 6.76 -9.14 -20.08
CA ALA A 63 6.94 -10.06 -21.21
C ALA A 63 6.04 -11.31 -21.12
N ASP A 64 5.66 -11.71 -19.91
CA ASP A 64 4.76 -12.85 -19.64
C ASP A 64 3.26 -12.46 -19.68
N ALA A 65 2.91 -11.31 -20.26
CA ALA A 65 1.55 -10.71 -20.27
C ALA A 65 0.96 -10.42 -18.87
N SER A 66 1.77 -10.54 -17.81
CA SER A 66 1.36 -10.15 -16.46
C SER A 66 1.44 -8.63 -16.28
N GLN A 67 0.50 -8.07 -15.52
CA GLN A 67 0.44 -6.64 -15.23
C GLN A 67 1.01 -6.34 -13.84
N ARG A 68 1.80 -5.27 -13.73
CA ARG A 68 2.30 -4.76 -12.45
C ARG A 68 2.06 -3.27 -12.31
N LEU A 69 1.57 -2.84 -11.16
CA LEU A 69 1.36 -1.44 -10.87
C LEU A 69 2.67 -0.81 -10.41
N LYS A 70 2.99 0.36 -10.95
CA LYS A 70 4.20 1.13 -10.65
C LYS A 70 3.87 2.60 -10.49
N CYS A 71 4.69 3.33 -9.73
CA CYS A 71 4.56 4.78 -9.64
C CYS A 71 5.41 5.45 -10.72
N ALA A 72 4.76 6.22 -11.59
CA ALA A 72 5.35 6.96 -12.70
C ALA A 72 6.29 8.10 -12.26
N LEU A 73 6.18 8.56 -11.01
CA LEU A 73 7.08 9.58 -10.46
C LEU A 73 8.55 9.08 -10.38
N VAL A 74 8.76 7.76 -10.40
CA VAL A 74 10.09 7.16 -10.52
C VAL A 74 10.38 6.95 -12.01
N ILE A 75 10.83 8.01 -12.68
CA ILE A 75 11.40 7.89 -14.02
C ILE A 75 12.80 7.29 -13.88
N GLY A 76 12.89 5.98 -14.02
CA GLY A 76 14.17 5.28 -14.16
C GLY A 76 14.58 5.21 -15.63
N THR A 77 15.86 5.37 -15.92
CA THR A 77 16.49 4.96 -17.17
C THR A 77 17.28 3.66 -16.92
N GLY A 78 16.64 2.49 -17.00
CA GLY A 78 17.36 1.21 -16.92
C GLY A 78 16.52 -0.06 -16.65
N ARG A 79 17.18 -1.19 -16.34
CA ARG A 79 16.51 -2.50 -16.08
C ARG A 79 15.59 -2.51 -14.84
N ARG A 80 15.67 -1.50 -13.95
CA ARG A 80 14.85 -1.37 -12.72
C ARG A 80 13.79 -0.26 -12.82
N ASN A 81 13.29 0.04 -14.03
CA ASN A 81 12.30 1.10 -14.23
C ASN A 81 11.08 0.99 -13.29
N GLY A 82 10.77 2.11 -12.63
CA GLY A 82 9.51 2.34 -11.91
C GLY A 82 9.46 1.92 -10.45
N GLY A 83 10.60 1.66 -9.80
CA GLY A 83 10.62 1.24 -8.39
C GLY A 83 10.02 -0.16 -8.17
N PRO A 84 9.87 -0.58 -6.90
CA PRO A 84 9.15 -1.80 -6.56
C PRO A 84 7.70 -1.76 -7.06
N ASP A 85 7.16 -2.95 -7.27
CA ASP A 85 5.77 -3.12 -7.68
C ASP A 85 4.84 -2.73 -6.52
N LEU A 86 3.75 -2.05 -6.87
CA LEU A 86 2.77 -1.50 -5.94
C LEU A 86 1.48 -2.32 -6.00
N HIS A 87 0.73 -2.30 -4.91
CA HIS A 87 -0.65 -2.74 -4.85
C HIS A 87 -1.59 -1.53 -4.81
N GLU A 88 -2.87 -1.72 -5.15
CA GLU A 88 -3.91 -0.70 -5.11
C GLU A 88 -4.05 -0.07 -3.71
N GLU A 89 -3.95 -0.93 -2.69
CA GLU A 89 -4.01 -0.57 -1.26
C GLU A 89 -2.73 0.09 -0.74
N THR A 90 -1.66 0.17 -1.53
CA THR A 90 -0.41 0.79 -1.08
C THR A 90 -0.70 2.23 -0.68
N PRO A 91 -0.31 2.69 0.51
CA PRO A 91 -0.53 4.07 0.91
C PRO A 91 0.19 5.03 -0.04
N ALA A 92 -0.46 6.14 -0.36
CA ALA A 92 0.07 7.13 -1.28
C ALA A 92 1.24 7.90 -0.66
N CYS A 93 2.08 8.51 -1.50
CA CYS A 93 3.14 9.40 -1.04
C CYS A 93 2.65 10.85 -0.89
N ALA A 94 3.45 11.72 -0.28
CA ALA A 94 3.18 13.15 -0.16
C ALA A 94 3.02 13.89 -1.51
N ALA A 95 3.40 13.27 -2.62
CA ALA A 95 3.14 13.78 -3.98
C ALA A 95 1.85 13.18 -4.58
N PHE A 96 0.93 12.72 -3.73
CA PHE A 96 -0.34 12.16 -4.18
C PHE A 96 -1.11 13.19 -4.99
N LYS A 97 -1.56 12.76 -6.16
CA LYS A 97 -2.48 13.50 -6.99
C LYS A 97 -3.59 12.53 -7.33
N ALA A 98 -4.83 12.81 -6.93
CA ALA A 98 -5.95 11.96 -7.30
C ALA A 98 -6.01 11.85 -8.83
N ALA A 99 -6.19 10.63 -9.33
CA ALA A 99 -6.50 10.41 -10.73
C ALA A 99 -7.77 11.21 -11.07
N PRO A 100 -7.84 11.87 -12.23
CA PRO A 100 -9.10 12.43 -12.68
C PRO A 100 -10.12 11.30 -12.69
N LEU A 101 -11.20 11.44 -11.93
CA LEU A 101 -12.39 10.64 -12.14
C LEU A 101 -12.89 11.04 -13.53
N GLU A 102 -12.43 10.35 -14.58
CA GLU A 102 -13.08 10.40 -15.88
C GLU A 102 -14.55 10.11 -15.62
N ARG A 103 -15.37 11.13 -15.82
CA ARG A 103 -16.80 11.13 -15.54
C ARG A 103 -17.40 9.88 -16.17
N THR A 104 -17.83 8.93 -15.36
CA THR A 104 -18.83 7.97 -15.82
C THR A 104 -20.03 8.78 -16.26
N ASN A 105 -20.23 8.80 -17.56
CA ASN A 105 -21.20 9.60 -18.28
C ASN A 105 -22.56 9.59 -17.58
N ASP A 106 -23.03 10.80 -17.29
CA ASP A 106 -24.42 11.14 -17.01
C ASP A 106 -25.25 10.68 -18.22
N GLY A 107 -25.89 9.53 -18.08
CA GLY A 107 -26.67 8.85 -19.10
C GLY A 107 -28.14 8.79 -18.75
N THR A 108 -28.70 9.85 -18.17
CA THR A 108 -30.16 10.00 -18.11
C THR A 108 -30.62 10.67 -19.40
N GLN A 109 -30.91 9.87 -20.42
CA GLN A 109 -31.69 10.35 -21.56
C GLN A 109 -33.16 10.38 -21.13
N GLU A 110 -33.65 11.55 -20.70
CA GLU A 110 -35.08 11.83 -20.62
C GLU A 110 -35.56 12.18 -22.04
N THR A 111 -36.14 11.20 -22.74
CA THR A 111 -36.87 11.46 -24.00
C THR A 111 -38.28 11.92 -23.67
N SER A 112 -38.63 13.10 -24.16
CA SER A 112 -39.95 13.74 -24.12
C SER A 112 -41.03 12.96 -24.88
#